data_AF-A0AAV1QED7-F1
#
_entry.id   AF-A0AAV1QED7-F1
#
_cell.length_a   1.000
_cell.length_b   1.000
_cell.length_c   1.000
_cell.angle_alpha   90.00
_cell.angle_beta   90.00
_cell.angle_gamma   90.00
#
_symmetry.space_group_name_H-M   'P 1'
#
loop_
_entity.id
_entity.type
_entity.pdbx_description
1 polymer ?
#
loop_
_entity_poly.entity_id
_entity_poly.type
_entity_poly.pdbx_seq_one_letter_code
_entity_poly.pdbx_strand_id
1 'polypeptide(L)'
;NGSSKRPSSCPYHHRHCQKDTSRPESVNELKVMMKEKFKLDFAFSLLYQDPDFDGQLCSLVDIEELPQKAVLKVIRSDSDASSVASNDTIILPHAMTPDRAERWPDVFPVPTFSYEVEFVL
;
A
#
# COMPACT_ATOMS: atom_id res chain seq x y z
N ASN A 1 66.21 -18.63 9.82
CA ASN A 1 65.05 -18.96 8.97
C ASN A 1 63.75 -18.64 9.70
N GLY A 2 63.30 -17.39 9.60
CA GLY A 2 62.08 -16.92 10.23
C GLY A 2 61.38 -15.95 9.31
N SER A 3 60.71 -16.47 8.28
CA SER A 3 59.88 -15.66 7.37
C SER A 3 58.43 -16.01 7.63
N SER A 4 57.82 -15.32 8.60
CA SER A 4 56.39 -15.40 8.84
C SER A 4 55.67 -14.60 7.74
N LYS A 5 55.06 -15.32 6.81
CA LYS A 5 54.29 -14.76 5.70
C LYS A 5 53.06 -14.04 6.25
N ARG A 6 52.93 -12.74 5.94
CA ARG A 6 51.68 -11.98 6.16
C ARG A 6 50.57 -12.57 5.28
N PRO A 7 49.36 -12.80 5.79
CA PRO A 7 48.23 -13.10 4.92
C PRO A 7 47.80 -11.86 4.14
N SER A 8 47.69 -12.05 2.84
CA SER A 8 47.29 -11.09 1.81
C SER A 8 45.83 -10.69 1.94
N SER A 9 45.60 -9.37 1.98
CA SER A 9 44.51 -8.60 1.38
C SER A 9 43.26 -9.37 0.92
N CYS A 10 42.14 -9.17 1.62
CA CYS A 10 40.80 -9.42 1.07
C CYS A 10 40.30 -8.09 0.46
N PRO A 11 40.15 -7.95 -0.87
CA PRO A 11 39.78 -6.67 -1.47
C PRO A 11 38.29 -6.63 -1.83
N TYR A 12 37.38 -6.98 -0.93
CA TYR A 12 35.95 -6.73 -1.15
C TYR A 12 35.24 -6.50 0.19
N HIS A 13 35.48 -5.34 0.80
CA HIS A 13 34.40 -4.73 1.55
C HIS A 13 33.36 -4.29 0.51
N HIS A 14 32.46 -5.21 0.17
CA HIS A 14 31.17 -4.86 -0.38
C HIS A 14 30.60 -3.89 0.65
N ARG A 15 30.63 -2.59 0.34
CA ARG A 15 29.92 -1.59 1.13
C ARG A 15 28.46 -2.01 1.08
N HIS A 16 28.02 -2.78 2.07
CA HIS A 16 26.74 -2.49 2.66
C HIS A 16 26.87 -1.04 3.14
N CYS A 17 26.51 -0.10 2.26
CA CYS A 17 26.00 1.17 2.71
C CYS A 17 24.87 0.78 3.64
N GLN A 18 25.14 0.78 4.94
CA GLN A 18 24.10 0.98 5.91
C GLN A 18 23.53 2.34 5.53
N LYS A 19 22.45 2.32 4.76
CA LYS A 19 21.64 3.51 4.55
C LYS A 19 21.12 3.80 5.95
N ASP A 20 21.79 4.75 6.61
CA ASP A 20 21.37 5.27 7.90
C ASP A 20 19.86 5.45 7.81
N THR A 21 19.13 4.92 8.80
CA THR A 21 17.67 4.83 8.79
C THR A 21 17.05 6.21 8.97
N SER A 22 17.30 7.11 8.03
CA SER A 22 16.71 8.44 7.91
C SER A 22 15.30 8.33 7.33
N ARG A 23 14.53 9.41 7.46
CA ARG A 23 13.23 9.55 6.79
C ARG A 23 13.43 9.19 5.29
N PRO A 24 12.62 8.28 4.72
CA PRO A 24 12.70 7.98 3.30
C PRO A 24 12.47 9.24 2.47
N GLU A 25 13.13 9.34 1.33
CA GLU A 25 12.94 10.45 0.38
C GLU A 25 11.70 10.24 -0.50
N SER A 26 11.15 9.02 -0.53
CA SER A 26 9.97 8.68 -1.33
C SER A 26 9.17 7.51 -0.74
N VAL A 27 7.87 7.46 -1.04
CA VAL A 27 7.00 6.33 -0.72
C VAL A 27 7.54 5.00 -1.27
N ASN A 28 8.16 5.01 -2.46
CA ASN A 28 8.73 3.78 -3.01
C ASN A 28 9.93 3.28 -2.20
N GLU A 29 10.79 4.21 -1.75
CA GLU A 29 11.90 3.87 -0.86
C GLU A 29 11.41 3.32 0.48
N LEU A 30 10.38 3.93 1.07
CA LEU A 30 9.73 3.42 2.28
C LEU A 30 9.22 1.99 2.07
N LYS A 31 8.57 1.71 0.94
CA LYS A 31 8.11 0.35 0.59
C LYS A 31 9.28 -0.63 0.51
N VAL A 32 10.40 -0.25 -0.10
CA VAL A 32 11.61 -1.09 -0.18
C VAL A 32 12.17 -1.37 1.22
N MET A 33 12.32 -0.35 2.07
CA MET A 33 12.79 -0.51 3.44
C MET A 33 11.89 -1.42 4.26
N MET A 34 10.57 -1.29 4.12
CA MET A 34 9.62 -2.16 4.81
C MET A 34 9.68 -3.60 4.28
N LYS A 35 9.83 -3.80 2.96
CA LYS A 35 10.06 -5.13 2.38
C LYS A 35 11.29 -5.80 2.96
N GLU A 36 12.40 -5.08 3.04
CA GLU A 36 13.65 -5.62 3.58
C GLU A 36 13.56 -5.87 5.09
N LYS A 37 13.07 -4.88 5.85
CA LYS A 37 13.00 -4.93 7.32
C LYS A 37 12.03 -5.98 7.84
N PHE A 38 10.89 -6.17 7.17
CA PHE A 38 9.87 -7.14 7.55
C PHE A 38 9.91 -8.42 6.70
N LYS A 39 10.87 -8.53 5.75
CA LYS A 39 11.04 -9.66 4.84
C LYS A 39 9.77 -9.99 4.04
N LEU A 40 9.13 -8.96 3.50
CA LEU A 40 7.91 -9.10 2.68
C LEU A 40 8.30 -9.38 1.22
N ASP A 41 7.83 -10.49 0.68
CA ASP A 41 8.07 -10.94 -0.69
C ASP A 41 6.95 -10.56 -1.67
N PHE A 42 5.86 -9.96 -1.17
CA PHE A 42 4.71 -9.53 -1.96
C PHE A 42 4.67 -8.02 -2.21
N ALA A 43 3.90 -7.61 -3.23
CA ALA A 43 3.55 -6.21 -3.45
C ALA A 43 2.47 -5.77 -2.44
N PHE A 44 2.58 -4.53 -1.96
CA PHE A 44 1.61 -3.96 -1.03
C PHE A 44 1.41 -2.47 -1.24
N SER A 45 0.26 -2.00 -0.78
CA SER A 45 -0.10 -0.60 -0.63
C SER A 45 0.03 -0.20 0.84
N LEU A 46 0.29 1.08 1.06
CA LEU A 46 0.40 1.67 2.39
C LEU A 46 -0.77 2.61 2.61
N LEU A 47 -1.46 2.43 3.72
CA LEU A 47 -2.42 3.39 4.24
C LEU A 47 -1.82 4.06 5.48
N TYR A 48 -2.03 5.35 5.67
CA TYR A 48 -1.65 6.07 6.89
C TYR A 48 -2.88 6.61 7.61
N GLN A 49 -2.75 6.77 8.92
CA GLN A 49 -3.77 7.45 9.72
C GLN A 49 -3.63 8.96 9.53
N ASP A 50 -4.60 9.57 8.86
CA ASP A 50 -4.57 10.99 8.57
C ASP A 50 -5.14 11.80 9.76
N PRO A 51 -4.34 12.65 10.43
CA PRO A 51 -4.81 13.45 11.55
C PRO A 51 -5.86 14.49 11.15
N ASP A 52 -5.90 14.93 9.89
CA ASP A 52 -6.84 15.94 9.40
C ASP A 52 -8.22 15.32 9.09
N PHE A 53 -8.32 14.00 9.01
CA PHE A 53 -9.54 13.24 8.72
C PHE A 53 -9.98 12.36 9.90
N ASP A 54 -9.90 12.88 11.13
CA ASP A 54 -10.28 12.17 12.37
C ASP A 54 -9.57 10.81 12.53
N GLY A 55 -8.37 10.66 11.97
CA GLY A 55 -7.63 9.41 12.02
C GLY A 55 -8.18 8.32 11.09
N GLN A 56 -8.87 8.70 10.00
CA GLN A 56 -9.21 7.75 8.94
C GLN A 56 -7.96 7.24 8.21
N LEU A 57 -8.06 6.04 7.63
CA LEU A 57 -6.98 5.43 6.87
C LEU A 57 -7.03 5.88 5.41
N CYS A 58 -6.04 6.66 4.99
CA CYS A 58 -5.91 7.19 3.64
C CYS A 58 -4.70 6.55 2.92
N SER A 59 -4.73 6.51 1.59
CA SER A 59 -3.60 6.01 0.80
C SER A 59 -2.42 6.95 0.91
N LEU A 60 -1.24 6.41 1.23
CA LEU A 60 -0.01 7.19 1.27
C LEU A 60 0.48 7.47 -0.16
N VAL A 61 0.43 8.73 -0.59
CA VAL A 61 0.87 9.17 -1.91
C VAL A 61 2.17 9.98 -1.83
N ASP A 62 2.31 10.83 -0.81
CA ASP A 62 3.53 11.60 -0.56
C ASP A 62 4.13 11.24 0.82
N ILE A 63 5.44 11.15 0.90
CA ILE A 63 6.13 10.91 2.17
C ILE A 63 6.06 12.14 3.09
N GLU A 64 5.85 13.34 2.54
CA GLU A 64 5.74 14.59 3.30
C GLU A 64 4.45 14.67 4.13
N GLU A 65 3.40 13.94 3.74
CA GLU A 65 2.13 13.82 4.47
C GLU A 65 2.29 13.08 5.80
N LEU A 66 3.37 12.29 5.96
CA LEU A 66 3.60 11.58 7.20
C LEU A 66 4.12 12.52 8.30
N PRO A 67 3.47 12.54 9.48
CA PRO A 67 4.05 13.18 10.66
C PRO A 67 5.33 12.44 11.09
N GLN A 68 6.08 13.04 12.02
CA GLN A 68 7.31 12.46 12.55
C GLN A 68 7.12 11.02 13.10
N LYS A 69 5.92 10.71 13.59
CA LYS A 69 5.50 9.36 13.96
C LYS A 69 4.12 9.08 13.39
N ALA A 70 4.06 8.20 12.39
CA ALA A 70 2.82 7.77 11.77
C ALA A 70 2.52 6.30 12.05
N VAL A 71 1.24 5.93 12.05
CA VAL A 71 0.80 4.54 12.01
C VAL A 71 0.49 4.20 10.56
N LEU A 72 1.17 3.18 10.04
CA LEU A 72 0.97 2.69 8.68
C LEU A 72 0.31 1.32 8.71
N LYS A 73 -0.72 1.14 7.88
CA LYS A 73 -1.34 -0.15 7.61
C LYS A 73 -0.86 -0.66 6.25
N VAL A 74 -0.26 -1.84 6.27
CA VAL A 74 0.21 -2.54 5.06
C VAL A 74 -0.94 -3.38 4.52
N ILE A 75 -1.35 -3.14 3.29
CA ILE A 75 -2.38 -3.92 2.60
C ILE A 75 -1.71 -4.69 1.47
N ARG A 76 -1.78 -6.03 1.52
CA ARG A 76 -1.30 -6.88 0.43
C ARG A 76 -2.05 -6.50 -0.85
N SER A 77 -1.30 -6.23 -1.91
CA SER A 77 -1.86 -6.03 -3.24
C SER A 77 -2.06 -7.43 -3.82
N ASP A 78 -3.29 -7.94 -3.79
CA ASP A 78 -3.61 -9.25 -4.34
C ASP A 78 -3.51 -9.19 -5.87
N SER A 79 -2.39 -9.65 -6.43
CA SER A 79 -2.38 -10.19 -7.78
C SER A 79 -2.87 -11.63 -7.69
N ASP A 80 -4.17 -11.78 -7.92
CA ASP A 80 -4.92 -13.02 -8.13
C ASP A 80 -5.09 -14.02 -6.95
N ALA A 81 -6.38 -14.31 -6.73
CA ALA A 81 -6.93 -15.60 -6.31
C ALA A 81 -6.92 -16.05 -4.84
N SER A 82 -6.95 -15.15 -3.86
CA SER A 82 -7.59 -15.49 -2.58
C SER A 82 -8.64 -14.45 -2.22
N SER A 83 -9.85 -14.68 -2.73
CA SER A 83 -11.06 -14.02 -2.26
C SER A 83 -11.05 -13.97 -0.73
N VAL A 84 -11.02 -12.73 -0.27
CA VAL A 84 -11.00 -12.25 1.10
C VAL A 84 -11.99 -12.95 2.01
N ALA A 85 -11.58 -13.00 3.29
CA ALA A 85 -12.40 -13.23 4.47
C ALA A 85 -13.92 -13.14 4.22
N SER A 86 -14.62 -14.23 4.51
CA SER A 86 -16.06 -14.22 4.75
C SER A 86 -16.32 -13.34 5.97
N ASN A 87 -16.41 -12.02 5.77
CA ASN A 87 -17.02 -11.15 6.75
C ASN A 87 -18.52 -11.38 6.64
N ASP A 88 -19.05 -12.12 7.61
CA ASP A 88 -20.47 -12.42 7.80
C ASP A 88 -21.30 -11.14 7.69
N THR A 89 -21.82 -10.88 6.49
CA THR A 89 -22.82 -9.84 6.30
C THR A 89 -24.13 -10.47 6.72
N ILE A 90 -24.77 -9.93 7.76
CA ILE A 90 -26.12 -10.33 8.15
C ILE A 90 -27.03 -10.04 6.96
N ILE A 91 -27.40 -11.08 6.21
CA ILE A 91 -28.34 -10.97 5.11
C ILE A 91 -29.72 -10.76 5.74
N LEU A 92 -30.15 -9.51 5.84
CA LEU A 92 -31.52 -9.19 6.21
C LEU A 92 -32.45 -9.84 5.17
N PRO A 93 -33.49 -10.58 5.56
CA PRO A 93 -34.36 -11.32 4.63
C PRO A 93 -35.07 -10.41 3.62
N HIS A 94 -35.12 -9.09 3.86
CA HIS A 94 -35.65 -8.11 2.93
C HIS A 94 -34.71 -7.76 1.76
N ALA A 95 -33.42 -8.13 1.83
CA ALA A 95 -32.46 -7.87 0.75
C ALA A 95 -32.50 -8.93 -0.37
N MET A 96 -33.27 -10.01 -0.20
CA MET A 96 -33.47 -11.08 -1.19
C MET A 96 -34.63 -10.75 -2.14
N THR A 97 -34.80 -9.48 -2.52
CA THR A 97 -35.66 -9.13 -3.64
C THR A 97 -34.91 -9.49 -4.93
N PRO A 98 -35.51 -10.22 -5.88
CA PRO A 98 -34.84 -10.63 -7.13
C PRO A 98 -34.20 -9.46 -7.89
N ASP A 99 -34.74 -8.25 -7.75
CA ASP A 99 -34.22 -7.00 -8.31
C ASP A 99 -32.75 -6.69 -7.94
N ARG A 100 -32.30 -7.09 -6.73
CA ARG A 100 -30.95 -6.83 -6.24
C ARG A 100 -29.94 -7.92 -6.60
N ALA A 101 -30.42 -9.10 -7.02
CA ALA A 101 -29.58 -10.22 -7.45
C ALA A 101 -29.17 -10.12 -8.93
N GLU A 102 -29.71 -9.14 -9.66
CA GLU A 102 -29.32 -8.90 -11.03
C GLU A 102 -27.86 -8.47 -11.12
N ARG A 103 -27.13 -9.10 -12.04
CA ARG A 103 -25.76 -8.69 -12.36
C ARG A 103 -25.79 -7.28 -12.93
N TRP A 104 -24.70 -6.53 -12.74
CA TRP A 104 -24.53 -5.24 -13.39
C TRP A 104 -24.84 -5.36 -14.89
N PRO A 105 -25.58 -4.41 -15.48
CA PRO A 105 -25.83 -4.41 -16.92
C PRO A 105 -24.51 -4.42 -17.68
N ASP A 106 -24.42 -5.26 -18.72
CA ASP A 106 -23.25 -5.30 -19.61
C ASP A 106 -23.04 -3.95 -20.34
N VAL A 107 -24.14 -3.22 -20.54
CA VAL A 107 -24.15 -1.87 -21.11
C VAL A 107 -24.86 -0.93 -20.13
N PHE A 108 -24.10 0.03 -19.59
CA PHE A 108 -24.63 1.11 -18.77
C PHE A 108 -24.74 2.38 -19.61
N PRO A 109 -25.96 2.81 -20.02
CA PRO A 109 -26.11 4.06 -20.75
C PRO A 109 -25.84 5.23 -19.81
N VAL A 110 -24.74 5.95 -20.05
CA VAL A 110 -24.41 7.17 -19.30
C VAL A 110 -25.48 8.23 -19.62
N PRO A 111 -26.17 8.79 -18.61
CA PRO A 111 -27.12 9.87 -18.84
C PRO A 111 -26.41 11.07 -19.47
N THR A 112 -26.99 11.63 -20.52
CA THR A 112 -26.56 12.94 -21.04
C THR A 112 -27.15 14.01 -20.14
N PHE A 113 -26.30 14.74 -19.41
CA PHE A 113 -26.75 15.86 -18.61
C PHE A 113 -26.94 17.10 -19.50
N SER A 114 -27.95 17.92 -19.18
CA SER A 114 -28.08 19.25 -19.78
C SER A 114 -26.88 20.11 -19.39
N TYR A 115 -26.46 21.04 -20.25
CA TYR A 115 -25.41 22.03 -19.97
C TYR A 115 -25.61 22.71 -18.61
N GLU A 116 -26.85 22.98 -18.20
CA GLU A 116 -27.15 23.65 -16.93
C GLU A 116 -26.77 22.82 -15.67
N VAL A 117 -26.64 21.49 -15.80
CA VAL A 117 -26.22 20.61 -14.70
C VAL A 117 -24.69 20.58 -14.55
N GLU A 118 -23.92 20.94 -15.58
CA GLU A 118 -22.44 20.98 -15.52
C GLU A 118 -21.88 22.13 -14.67
N PHE A 119 -22.69 23.13 -14.31
CA PHE A 119 -22.20 24.37 -13.66
C PHE A 119 -22.67 24.58 -12.22
N VAL A 120 -23.24 23.56 -11.56
CA VAL A 120 -23.56 23.64 -10.12
C VAL A 120 -22.40 23.06 -9.32
N LEU A 121 -21.45 23.92 -8.97
CA LEU A 121 -20.42 23.71 -7.94
C LEU A 121 -20.62 24.71 -6.81
#